data_AF-R4HHT3-F1
#
_entry.id   AF-R4HHT3-F1
#
_cell.length_a   1.000
_cell.length_b   1.000
_cell.length_c   1.000
_cell.angle_alpha   90.00
_cell.angle_beta   90.00
_cell.angle_gamma   90.00
#
_symmetry.space_group_name_H-M   'P 1'
#
loop_
_entity.id
_entity.type
_entity.pdbx_description
1 polymer ?
#
loop_
_entity_poly.entity_id
_entity_poly.type
_entity_poly.pdbx_seq_one_letter_code
_entity_poly.pdbx_strand_id
1 'polypeptide(L)'
;IIQQAGQVWFPDSAFKTYQAIKDFNREGLPLMVFANWRGFSGGMKDMYDQVLKFGAYIVDGLRECSQPVMVYIPPQAELRGGSWVVIDPTINPRHMEMYADRES
;
A
#
# COMPACT_ATOMS: atom_id res chain seq x y z
N ILE A 1 -23.54 10.83 -1.73
CA ILE A 1 -22.57 9.76 -2.06
C ILE A 1 -21.33 10.46 -2.59
N ILE A 2 -20.17 10.29 -1.95
CA ILE A 2 -18.89 10.79 -2.46
C ILE A 2 -18.36 9.70 -3.40
N GLN A 3 -18.05 10.05 -4.65
CA GLN A 3 -17.43 9.12 -5.58
C GLN A 3 -15.92 9.04 -5.33
N GLN A 4 -15.43 7.83 -5.08
CA GLN A 4 -14.00 7.53 -4.97
C GLN A 4 -13.56 6.75 -6.21
N ALA A 5 -12.54 7.22 -6.90
CA ALA A 5 -11.99 6.54 -8.07
C ALA A 5 -11.31 5.23 -7.64
N GLY A 6 -11.47 4.17 -8.45
CA GLY A 6 -10.71 2.94 -8.26
C GLY A 6 -9.20 3.17 -8.42
N GLN A 7 -8.39 2.25 -7.89
CA GLN A 7 -6.92 2.26 -8.01
C GLN A 7 -6.25 3.51 -7.40
N VAL A 8 -6.90 4.22 -6.47
CA VAL A 8 -6.32 5.40 -5.81
C VAL A 8 -6.39 5.23 -4.30
N TRP A 9 -5.31 5.57 -3.61
CA TRP A 9 -5.33 5.68 -2.15
C TRP A 9 -5.88 7.03 -1.69
N PHE A 10 -7.04 6.98 -1.07
CA PHE A 10 -7.66 8.05 -0.27
C PHE A 10 -7.26 7.93 1.22
N PRO A 11 -7.47 8.98 2.04
CA PRO A 11 -7.13 8.95 3.47
C PRO A 11 -7.66 7.72 4.23
N ASP A 12 -8.92 7.37 4.00
CA ASP A 12 -9.60 6.21 4.59
C ASP A 12 -9.00 4.87 4.14
N SER A 13 -8.77 4.71 2.84
CA SER A 13 -8.19 3.49 2.26
C SER A 13 -6.72 3.28 2.63
N ALA A 14 -5.93 4.37 2.73
CA ALA A 14 -4.55 4.32 3.21
C ALA A 14 -4.51 3.92 4.69
N PHE A 15 -5.37 4.52 5.52
CA PHE A 15 -5.49 4.14 6.93
C PHE A 15 -5.92 2.68 7.12
N LYS A 16 -6.91 2.23 6.33
CA LYS A 16 -7.35 0.84 6.34
C LYS A 16 -6.24 -0.14 5.97
N THR A 17 -5.40 0.22 4.99
CA THR A 17 -4.25 -0.58 4.57
C THR A 17 -3.23 -0.71 5.70
N TYR A 18 -2.86 0.41 6.34
CA TYR A 18 -1.99 0.40 7.53
C TYR A 18 -2.53 -0.48 8.65
N GLN A 19 -3.81 -0.33 8.97
CA GLN A 19 -4.43 -1.08 10.06
C GLN A 19 -4.38 -2.59 9.78
N ALA A 20 -4.71 -3.01 8.55
CA ALA A 20 -4.62 -4.40 8.15
C ALA A 20 -3.19 -4.95 8.28
N ILE A 21 -2.18 -4.23 7.77
CA ILE A 21 -0.77 -4.61 7.89
C ILE A 21 -0.38 -4.84 9.35
N LYS A 22 -0.76 -3.91 10.22
CA LYS A 22 -0.44 -3.97 11.66
C LYS A 22 -1.10 -5.16 12.34
N ASP A 23 -2.35 -5.44 11.99
CA ASP A 23 -3.10 -6.55 12.58
C ASP A 23 -2.54 -7.90 12.11
N PHE A 24 -2.25 -8.08 10.81
CA PHE A 24 -1.58 -9.29 10.30
C PHE A 24 -0.21 -9.52 10.96
N ASN A 25 0.59 -8.46 11.14
CA ASN A 25 1.89 -8.57 11.80
C ASN A 25 1.75 -9.00 13.26
N ARG A 26 0.76 -8.46 13.99
CA ARG A 26 0.45 -8.84 15.37
C ARG A 26 -0.05 -10.28 15.50
N GLU A 27 -0.84 -10.73 14.52
CA GLU A 27 -1.33 -12.10 14.44
C GLU A 27 -0.26 -13.10 13.98
N GLY A 28 0.91 -12.61 13.54
CA GLY A 28 1.99 -13.46 13.08
C GLY A 28 1.73 -14.07 11.70
N LEU A 29 0.89 -13.44 10.89
CA LEU A 29 0.48 -13.94 9.59
C LEU A 29 1.30 -13.33 8.44
N PRO A 30 1.60 -14.09 7.37
CA PRO A 30 2.16 -13.53 6.15
C PRO A 30 1.13 -12.62 5.46
N LEU A 31 1.62 -11.58 4.78
CA LEU A 31 0.80 -10.63 4.06
C LEU A 31 0.96 -10.81 2.54
N MET A 32 -0.15 -10.83 1.80
CA MET A 32 -0.14 -10.80 0.34
C MET A 32 -0.89 -9.58 -0.17
N VAL A 33 -0.25 -8.79 -1.03
CA VAL A 33 -0.79 -7.56 -1.60
C VAL A 33 -0.94 -7.71 -3.11
N PHE A 34 -2.16 -7.66 -3.61
CA PHE A 34 -2.45 -7.52 -5.04
C PHE A 34 -2.43 -6.03 -5.40
N ALA A 35 -1.28 -5.54 -5.84
CA ALA A 35 -1.04 -4.13 -6.09
C ALA A 35 -1.68 -3.67 -7.40
N ASN A 36 -2.54 -2.66 -7.32
CA ASN A 36 -3.17 -2.02 -8.47
C ASN A 36 -3.55 -0.57 -8.13
N TRP A 37 -2.54 0.29 -8.02
CA TRP A 37 -2.69 1.70 -7.66
C TRP A 37 -2.00 2.66 -8.64
N ARG A 38 -2.75 3.66 -9.06
CA ARG A 38 -2.29 4.81 -9.86
C ARG A 38 -1.57 5.86 -9.03
N GLY A 39 -1.71 5.81 -7.71
CA GLY A 39 -1.11 6.78 -6.79
C GLY A 39 -2.02 7.09 -5.60
N PHE A 40 -1.65 8.15 -4.88
CA PHE A 40 -2.46 8.74 -3.81
C PHE A 40 -3.37 9.83 -4.37
N SER A 41 -4.51 10.06 -3.72
CA SER A 41 -5.37 11.19 -4.06
C SER A 41 -4.67 12.51 -3.73
N GLY A 42 -4.41 13.32 -4.75
CA GLY A 42 -3.80 14.64 -4.62
C GLY A 42 -4.80 15.79 -4.52
N GLY A 43 -6.10 15.51 -4.34
CA GLY A 43 -7.12 16.54 -4.21
C GLY A 43 -6.92 17.39 -2.95
N MET A 44 -7.22 18.69 -3.01
CA MET A 44 -7.02 19.62 -1.89
C MET A 44 -7.69 19.12 -0.59
N LYS A 45 -8.89 18.55 -0.71
CA LYS A 45 -9.61 17.97 0.43
C LYS A 45 -8.87 16.77 1.04
N ASP A 46 -8.41 15.83 0.23
CA ASP A 46 -7.73 14.62 0.72
C ASP A 46 -6.35 14.94 1.32
N MET A 47 -5.68 15.96 0.79
CA MET A 47 -4.45 16.52 1.36
C MET A 47 -4.71 17.14 2.74
N TYR A 48 -5.79 17.92 2.88
CA TYR A 48 -6.22 18.46 4.17
C TYR A 48 -6.63 17.35 5.16
N ASP A 49 -7.30 16.32 4.65
CA ASP A 49 -7.71 15.13 5.40
C ASP A 49 -6.53 14.15 5.66
N GLN A 50 -5.29 14.63 5.52
CA GLN A 50 -4.04 13.98 5.96
C GLN A 50 -3.66 12.69 5.20
N VAL A 51 -4.00 12.57 3.91
CA VAL A 51 -3.62 11.41 3.08
C VAL A 51 -2.13 11.06 3.16
N LEU A 52 -1.24 12.07 3.22
CA LEU A 52 0.21 11.87 3.32
C LEU A 52 0.63 11.20 4.64
N LYS A 53 -0.04 11.56 5.75
CA LYS A 53 0.24 10.96 7.07
C LYS A 53 -0.11 9.48 7.07
N PHE A 54 -1.24 9.13 6.47
CA PHE A 54 -1.66 7.73 6.36
C PHE A 54 -0.77 6.94 5.38
N GLY A 55 -0.28 7.58 4.31
CA GLY A 55 0.73 7.00 3.44
C GLY A 55 2.03 6.65 4.19
N ALA A 56 2.50 7.54 5.08
CA ALA A 56 3.68 7.26 5.90
C ALA A 56 3.46 6.10 6.87
N TYR A 57 2.25 5.94 7.42
CA TYR A 57 1.93 4.81 8.30
C TYR A 57 2.01 3.44 7.61
N ILE A 58 1.72 3.37 6.31
CA ILE A 58 1.92 2.12 5.54
C ILE A 58 3.40 1.72 5.57
N VAL A 59 4.30 2.68 5.35
CA VAL A 59 5.76 2.46 5.40
C VAL A 59 6.18 2.00 6.80
N ASP A 60 5.72 2.66 7.85
CA ASP A 60 6.02 2.27 9.24
C ASP A 60 5.54 0.84 9.53
N GLY A 61 4.34 0.48 9.09
CA GLY A 61 3.77 -0.87 9.28
C GLY A 61 4.60 -1.95 8.59
N LEU A 62 4.98 -1.74 7.33
CA LEU A 62 5.78 -2.70 6.55
C LEU A 62 7.22 -2.83 7.06
N ARG A 63 7.80 -1.73 7.55
CA ARG A 63 9.12 -1.74 8.19
C ARG A 63 9.14 -2.62 9.45
N GLU A 64 8.04 -2.62 10.21
CA GLU A 64 7.91 -3.37 11.46
C GLU A 64 7.39 -4.81 11.26
N CYS A 65 7.04 -5.20 10.04
CA CYS A 65 6.62 -6.56 9.71
C CYS A 65 7.73 -7.58 9.98
N SER A 66 7.38 -8.64 10.72
CA SER A 66 8.29 -9.75 11.03
C SER A 66 8.00 -11.00 10.20
N GLN A 67 6.89 -11.02 9.45
CA GLN A 67 6.47 -12.12 8.58
C GLN A 67 6.67 -11.75 7.12
N PRO A 68 6.74 -12.75 6.21
CA PRO A 68 6.85 -12.49 4.79
C PRO A 68 5.71 -11.61 4.26
N VAL A 69 6.08 -10.61 3.46
CA VAL A 69 5.16 -9.73 2.74
C VAL A 69 5.43 -9.91 1.24
N MET A 70 4.44 -10.44 0.54
CA MET A 70 4.51 -10.64 -0.91
C MET A 70 3.65 -9.60 -1.61
N VAL A 71 4.26 -8.75 -2.42
CA VAL A 71 3.56 -7.82 -3.30
C VAL A 71 3.53 -8.40 -4.70
N TYR A 72 2.35 -8.55 -5.28
CA TYR A 72 2.17 -9.01 -6.66
C TYR A 72 1.39 -7.98 -7.45
N ILE A 73 1.89 -7.56 -8.62
CA ILE A 73 1.19 -6.69 -9.57
C ILE A 73 0.53 -7.59 -10.63
N PRO A 74 -0.81 -7.78 -10.62
CA PRO A 74 -1.49 -8.69 -11.53
C PRO A 74 -1.51 -8.21 -13.00
N PRO A 75 -1.92 -9.06 -13.97
CA PRO A 75 -2.19 -8.64 -15.33
C PRO A 75 -3.16 -7.45 -15.37
N GLN A 76 -2.89 -6.46 -16.23
CA GLN A 76 -3.68 -5.24 -16.41
C GLN A 76 -3.81 -4.35 -15.16
N ALA A 77 -3.06 -4.65 -14.09
CA ALA A 77 -2.91 -3.76 -12.96
C ALA A 77 -1.78 -2.77 -13.20
N GLU A 78 -1.73 -1.68 -12.45
CA GLU A 78 -0.65 -0.72 -12.54
C GLU A 78 -0.18 -0.29 -11.15
N LEU A 79 1.11 0.03 -11.01
CA LEU A 79 1.68 0.58 -9.78
C LEU A 79 2.52 1.81 -10.13
N ARG A 80 2.07 3.01 -9.75
CA ARG A 80 2.68 4.27 -10.21
C ARG A 80 3.04 5.25 -9.11
N GLY A 81 4.14 5.97 -9.33
CA GLY A 81 4.53 7.15 -8.54
C GLY A 81 4.58 6.86 -7.04
N GLY A 82 3.89 7.69 -6.25
CA GLY A 82 3.88 7.57 -4.79
C GLY A 82 3.37 6.21 -4.28
N SER A 83 2.53 5.51 -5.04
CA SER A 83 2.02 4.20 -4.61
C SER A 83 3.08 3.10 -4.59
N TRP A 84 4.08 3.17 -5.49
CA TRP A 84 5.24 2.27 -5.45
C TRP A 84 6.09 2.54 -4.21
N VAL A 85 6.38 3.82 -3.95
CA VAL A 85 7.32 4.26 -2.91
C VAL A 85 6.95 3.72 -1.52
N VAL A 86 5.66 3.59 -1.22
CA VAL A 86 5.20 3.16 0.11
C VAL A 86 5.18 1.64 0.32
N ILE A 87 5.36 0.85 -0.74
CA ILE A 87 5.36 -0.64 -0.69
C ILE A 87 6.62 -1.24 -1.32
N ASP A 88 7.67 -0.44 -1.50
CA ASP A 88 8.92 -0.89 -2.10
C ASP A 88 9.63 -1.93 -1.19
N PRO A 89 10.16 -3.04 -1.74
CA PRO A 89 10.82 -4.07 -0.94
C PRO A 89 12.01 -3.58 -0.13
N THR A 90 12.63 -2.46 -0.53
CA THR A 90 13.76 -1.88 0.21
C THR A 90 13.37 -1.33 1.58
N ILE A 91 12.07 -1.14 1.85
CA ILE A 91 11.56 -0.77 3.19
C ILE A 91 11.89 -1.86 4.22
N ASN A 92 11.79 -3.14 3.84
CA ASN A 92 12.13 -4.27 4.70
C ASN A 92 12.67 -5.45 3.85
N PRO A 93 13.94 -5.37 3.38
CA PRO A 93 14.51 -6.32 2.42
C PRO A 93 14.58 -7.77 2.92
N ARG A 94 14.43 -7.98 4.22
CA ARG A 94 14.49 -9.31 4.85
C ARG A 94 13.17 -10.06 4.74
N HIS A 95 12.05 -9.34 4.67
CA HIS A 95 10.71 -9.94 4.72
C HIS A 95 9.85 -9.58 3.51
N MET A 96 10.21 -8.56 2.74
CA MET A 96 9.44 -8.12 1.57
C MET A 96 9.98 -8.69 0.27
N GLU A 97 9.08 -9.17 -0.58
CA GLU A 97 9.33 -9.55 -1.97
C GLU A 97 8.28 -8.92 -2.88
N MET A 98 8.68 -8.56 -4.10
CA MET A 98 7.77 -7.99 -5.10
C MET A 98 7.91 -8.70 -6.44
N TYR A 99 6.76 -9.00 -7.03
CA TYR A 99 6.61 -9.68 -8.30
C TYR A 99 5.67 -8.88 -9.20
N ALA A 100 5.95 -8.85 -10.49
CA ALA A 100 5.11 -8.21 -11.49
C ALA A 100 4.75 -9.22 -12.58
N ASP A 101 3.49 -9.20 -13.01
CA ASP A 101 3.06 -9.95 -14.18
C ASP A 101 3.70 -9.35 -15.46
N ARG A 102 3.72 -10.11 -16.55
CA ARG A 102 4.23 -9.62 -17.84
C ARG A 102 3.29 -8.59 -18.48
N GLU A 103 2.01 -8.66 -18.15
CA GLU A 103 0.95 -7.78 -18.66
C GLU A 103 0.52 -6.71 -17.65
N SER A 104 1.30 -6.49 -16.59
CA SER A 104 1.12 -5.35 -15.65
C SER A 104 1.80 -4.07 -16.14
#